data_AF-A0A7U7GC49-F1
#
_entry.id   AF-A0A7U7GC49-F1
#
_cell.length_a   1.000
_cell.length_b   1.000
_cell.length_c   1.000
_cell.angle_alpha   90.00
_cell.angle_beta   90.00
_cell.angle_gamma   90.00
#
_symmetry.space_group_name_H-M   'P 1'
#
loop_
_entity.id
_entity.type
_entity.pdbx_description
1 polymer ?
#
loop_
_entity_poly.entity_id
_entity_poly.type
_entity_poly.pdbx_seq_one_letter_code
_entity_poly.pdbx_strand_id
1 'polypeptide(L)'
;MWVSSLDISGFRNLRPLQLSCASGLNLIIGPNASGKTSLLEALYVLGRGRSFRSRQPRELIQSGATAFRVVALMAGSDGRRVPVGIERDARELTARVGGVPTRSLVELARQIPVLLLNPDSHRLLEDGPKQRRRFMDWGLFHADPGFLDAWRRYDAALRHRNAALRMHAADRVVDAWDGELATAAPLLDRLRGIFCEALGSVLGPLAAATLGKVGVGVEYRRGWPLEPLERGFASWLRAGRDQDRQQGHTRLGPHRADFSVRIADRPPAEALSRGQQKLLVIALVLAQAELYRRHTGDACILLIDDLPAELDAESRARVMRALAELETQLFVTAIEPVLLNAAPWREARTFRLTHGEVSEVV
;
A
#
# COMPACT_ATOMS: atom_id res chain seq x y z
N MET A 1 -12.04 8.87 9.01
CA MET A 1 -12.34 9.62 7.79
C MET A 1 -12.69 8.64 6.69
N TRP A 2 -13.70 8.94 5.89
CA TRP A 2 -14.08 8.16 4.71
C TRP A 2 -14.33 9.09 3.52
N VAL A 3 -14.29 8.56 2.31
CA VAL A 3 -14.70 9.29 1.10
C VAL A 3 -16.22 9.40 1.11
N SER A 4 -16.79 10.59 1.31
CA SER A 4 -18.25 10.79 1.23
C SER A 4 -18.71 11.07 -0.20
N SER A 5 -17.83 11.66 -1.02
CA SER A 5 -18.10 11.87 -2.44
C SER A 5 -16.83 11.80 -3.27
N LEU A 6 -16.97 11.38 -4.53
CA LEU A 6 -15.87 11.25 -5.47
C LEU A 6 -16.26 11.88 -6.82
N ASP A 7 -15.42 12.77 -7.33
CA ASP A 7 -15.53 13.42 -8.64
C ASP A 7 -14.32 13.04 -9.50
N ILE A 8 -14.56 12.56 -10.71
CA ILE A 8 -13.52 12.13 -11.65
C ILE A 8 -13.82 12.69 -13.03
N SER A 9 -12.80 13.26 -13.68
CA SER A 9 -12.87 13.66 -15.09
C SER A 9 -11.54 13.43 -15.81
N GLY A 10 -11.62 13.14 -17.11
CA GLY A 10 -10.45 12.97 -17.96
C GLY A 10 -9.55 11.78 -17.60
N PHE A 11 -10.03 10.80 -16.83
CA PHE A 11 -9.24 9.68 -16.31
C PHE A 11 -9.50 8.39 -17.09
N ARG A 12 -8.47 7.87 -17.77
CA ARG A 12 -8.54 6.63 -18.58
C ARG A 12 -9.77 6.57 -19.48
N ASN A 13 -10.64 5.58 -19.28
CA ASN A 13 -11.84 5.33 -20.05
C ASN A 13 -13.12 5.74 -19.31
N LEU A 14 -13.00 6.49 -18.20
CA LEU A 14 -14.15 6.98 -17.44
C LEU A 14 -14.69 8.25 -18.09
N ARG A 15 -16.01 8.31 -18.28
CA ARG A 15 -16.69 9.59 -18.52
C ARG A 15 -16.70 10.40 -17.22
N PRO A 16 -16.87 11.74 -17.28
CA PRO A 16 -17.03 12.55 -16.09
C PRO A 16 -18.11 11.96 -15.18
N LEU A 17 -17.78 11.75 -13.91
CA LEU A 17 -18.68 11.12 -12.97
C LEU A 17 -18.58 11.72 -11.57
N GLN A 18 -19.68 11.64 -10.84
CA GLN A 18 -19.79 12.04 -9.45
C GLN A 18 -20.51 10.94 -8.67
N LEU A 19 -19.91 10.50 -7.56
CA LEU A 19 -20.45 9.47 -6.68
C LEU A 19 -20.69 10.03 -5.29
N SER A 20 -21.82 9.65 -4.68
CA SER A 20 -22.04 9.76 -3.25
C SER A 20 -21.76 8.39 -2.63
N CYS A 21 -20.72 8.30 -1.81
CA CYS A 21 -20.20 7.01 -1.35
C CYS A 21 -20.74 6.65 0.04
N ALA A 22 -20.98 5.36 0.28
CA ALA A 22 -21.28 4.81 1.60
C ALA A 22 -20.02 4.79 2.47
N SER A 23 -20.16 4.97 3.78
CA SER A 23 -19.03 4.85 4.72
C SER A 23 -18.53 3.41 4.85
N GLY A 24 -19.41 2.42 4.60
CA GLY A 24 -19.10 1.00 4.56
C GLY A 24 -18.72 0.51 3.15
N LEU A 25 -19.64 -0.20 2.48
CA LEU A 25 -19.40 -0.89 1.22
C LEU A 25 -19.82 -0.07 0.01
N ASN A 26 -18.91 0.13 -0.94
CA ASN A 26 -19.19 0.68 -2.26
C ASN A 26 -18.91 -0.40 -3.30
N LEU A 27 -19.96 -0.98 -3.86
CA LEU A 27 -19.86 -2.04 -4.86
C LEU A 27 -19.93 -1.43 -6.27
N ILE A 28 -18.94 -1.73 -7.11
CA ILE A 28 -18.87 -1.29 -8.50
C ILE A 28 -19.03 -2.53 -9.40
N ILE A 29 -20.19 -2.67 -10.02
CA ILE A 29 -20.51 -3.78 -10.92
C ILE A 29 -20.50 -3.37 -12.39
N GLY A 30 -20.33 -4.34 -13.29
CA GLY A 30 -20.40 -4.09 -14.73
C GLY A 30 -19.55 -5.08 -15.52
N PRO A 31 -19.70 -5.11 -16.85
CA PRO A 31 -18.95 -6.03 -17.70
C PRO A 31 -17.44 -5.75 -17.64
N ASN A 32 -16.65 -6.70 -18.16
CA ASN A 32 -15.22 -6.48 -18.35
C ASN A 32 -14.97 -5.24 -19.24
N ALA A 33 -13.85 -4.57 -19.01
CA ALA A 33 -13.47 -3.32 -19.69
C ALA A 33 -14.44 -2.12 -19.52
N SER A 34 -15.44 -2.18 -18.62
CA SER A 34 -16.37 -1.07 -18.42
C SER A 34 -15.78 0.15 -17.70
N GLY A 35 -14.58 0.01 -17.10
CA GLY A 35 -13.90 1.06 -16.32
C GLY A 35 -13.84 0.81 -14.81
N LYS A 36 -14.36 -0.33 -14.30
CA LYS A 36 -14.44 -0.62 -12.85
C LYS A 36 -13.11 -0.42 -12.14
N THR A 37 -12.05 -1.02 -12.68
CA THR A 37 -10.73 -0.83 -12.08
C THR A 37 -10.17 0.57 -12.32
N SER A 38 -10.51 1.24 -13.43
CA SER A 38 -10.08 2.64 -13.65
C SER A 38 -10.61 3.55 -12.53
N LEU A 39 -11.81 3.27 -12.00
CA LEU A 39 -12.38 3.96 -10.84
C LEU A 39 -11.57 3.68 -9.57
N LEU A 40 -11.26 2.41 -9.28
CA LEU A 40 -10.38 2.08 -8.14
C LEU A 40 -8.99 2.72 -8.30
N GLU A 41 -8.47 2.74 -9.51
CA GLU A 41 -7.18 3.34 -9.82
C GLU A 41 -7.17 4.85 -9.60
N ALA A 42 -8.24 5.57 -9.95
CA ALA A 42 -8.36 6.99 -9.64
C ALA A 42 -8.25 7.26 -8.13
N LEU A 43 -8.97 6.49 -7.30
CA LEU A 43 -8.86 6.55 -5.83
C LEU A 43 -7.45 6.19 -5.34
N TYR A 44 -6.83 5.16 -5.93
CA TYR A 44 -5.47 4.77 -5.57
C TYR A 44 -4.45 5.85 -5.92
N VAL A 45 -4.55 6.49 -7.09
CA VAL A 45 -3.66 7.61 -7.46
C VAL A 45 -3.90 8.78 -6.51
N LEU A 46 -5.13 9.06 -6.11
CA LEU A 46 -5.43 10.11 -5.12
C LEU A 46 -4.75 9.84 -3.77
N GLY A 47 -4.69 8.59 -3.29
CA GLY A 47 -4.02 8.25 -2.03
C GLY A 47 -2.53 7.91 -2.10
N ARG A 48 -2.01 7.56 -3.28
CA ARG A 48 -0.61 7.11 -3.46
C ARG A 48 0.23 7.97 -4.40
N GLY A 49 -0.38 8.92 -5.11
CA GLY A 49 0.26 9.77 -6.12
C GLY A 49 0.73 9.02 -7.38
N ARG A 50 0.41 7.73 -7.52
CA ARG A 50 0.86 6.88 -8.63
C ARG A 50 -0.16 5.80 -8.92
N SER A 51 -0.14 5.30 -10.15
CA SER A 51 -0.94 4.16 -10.56
C SER A 51 -0.37 2.83 -10.05
N PHE A 52 -1.24 1.86 -9.79
CA PHE A 52 -0.85 0.48 -9.53
C PHE A 52 -0.71 -0.37 -10.82
N ARG A 53 -1.19 0.12 -11.97
CA ARG A 53 -1.15 -0.57 -13.27
C ARG A 53 -0.02 -0.06 -14.16
N SER A 54 0.12 1.25 -14.28
CA SER A 54 1.04 1.90 -15.21
C SER A 54 2.07 2.77 -14.49
N ARG A 55 3.28 2.80 -15.06
CA ARG A 55 4.32 3.77 -14.67
C ARG A 55 4.31 5.01 -15.54
N GLN A 56 3.57 5.01 -16.65
CA GLN A 56 3.52 6.12 -17.59
C GLN A 56 2.37 7.04 -17.22
N PRO A 57 2.62 8.28 -16.78
CA PRO A 57 1.54 9.13 -16.32
C PRO A 57 0.56 9.56 -17.41
N ARG A 58 0.99 9.59 -18.68
CA ARG A 58 0.10 9.88 -19.82
C ARG A 58 -0.98 8.83 -20.03
N GLU A 59 -0.73 7.57 -19.68
CA GLU A 59 -1.73 6.50 -19.80
C GLU A 59 -2.91 6.66 -18.82
N LEU A 60 -2.80 7.57 -17.85
CA LEU A 60 -3.89 7.90 -16.93
C LEU A 60 -4.81 8.98 -17.48
N ILE A 61 -4.35 9.78 -18.44
CA ILE A 61 -5.15 10.82 -19.09
C ILE A 61 -6.00 10.15 -20.17
N GLN A 62 -7.29 10.48 -20.18
CA GLN A 62 -8.24 9.99 -21.16
C GLN A 62 -7.83 10.39 -22.58
N SER A 63 -8.06 9.49 -23.54
CA SER A 63 -7.78 9.79 -24.95
C SER A 63 -8.52 11.04 -25.41
N GLY A 64 -7.80 11.99 -26.00
CA GLY A 64 -8.35 13.29 -26.42
C GLY A 64 -8.43 14.35 -25.32
N ALA A 65 -8.17 14.01 -24.06
CA ALA A 65 -8.10 14.98 -22.97
C ALA A 65 -6.67 15.53 -22.78
N THR A 66 -6.56 16.75 -22.25
CA THR A 66 -5.27 17.39 -21.95
C THR A 66 -4.79 17.10 -20.52
N ALA A 67 -5.72 16.74 -19.63
CA ALA A 67 -5.48 16.47 -18.22
C ALA A 67 -6.55 15.53 -17.63
N PHE A 68 -6.25 14.96 -16.46
CA PHE A 68 -7.26 14.32 -15.61
C PHE A 68 -7.37 15.05 -14.27
N ARG A 69 -8.54 14.94 -13.64
CA ARG A 69 -8.79 15.43 -12.28
C ARG A 69 -9.55 14.39 -11.47
N VAL A 70 -9.13 14.19 -10.22
CA VAL A 70 -9.78 13.31 -9.23
C VAL A 70 -9.90 14.09 -7.94
N VAL A 71 -11.12 14.22 -7.40
CA VAL A 71 -11.39 14.92 -6.14
C VAL A 71 -12.28 14.05 -5.25
N ALA A 72 -11.83 13.81 -4.02
CA ALA A 72 -12.63 13.20 -2.97
C ALA A 72 -12.99 14.23 -1.91
N LEU A 73 -14.21 14.16 -1.38
CA LEU A 73 -14.57 14.83 -0.13
C LEU A 73 -14.39 13.84 1.01
N MET A 74 -13.40 14.08 1.87
CA MET A 74 -13.16 13.28 3.06
C MET A 74 -14.07 13.77 4.18
N ALA A 75 -14.82 12.86 4.80
CA ALA A 75 -15.67 13.15 5.96
C ALA A 75 -15.09 12.50 7.21
N GLY A 76 -14.97 13.25 8.31
CA GLY A 76 -14.57 12.76 9.63
C GLY A 76 -15.79 12.41 10.50
N SER A 77 -15.56 11.59 11.52
CA SER A 77 -16.59 11.26 12.53
C SER A 77 -16.97 12.47 13.39
N ASP A 78 -16.10 13.48 13.45
CA ASP A 78 -16.31 14.79 14.07
C ASP A 78 -17.13 15.76 13.19
N GLY A 79 -17.63 15.31 12.03
CA GLY A 79 -18.38 16.13 11.08
C GLY A 79 -17.51 17.00 10.16
N ARG A 80 -16.17 16.99 10.34
CA ARG A 80 -15.25 17.74 9.47
C ARG A 80 -15.32 17.22 8.05
N ARG A 81 -15.27 18.13 7.07
CA ARG A 81 -15.19 17.79 5.64
C ARG A 81 -13.98 18.45 4.99
N VAL A 82 -13.15 17.66 4.33
CA VAL A 82 -11.92 18.13 3.68
C VAL A 82 -11.90 17.67 2.22
N PRO A 83 -11.97 18.59 1.25
CA PRO A 83 -11.76 18.23 -0.15
C PRO A 83 -10.28 17.92 -0.38
N VAL A 84 -10.01 16.79 -1.02
CA VAL A 84 -8.69 16.30 -1.36
C VAL A 84 -8.68 16.00 -2.85
N GLY A 85 -7.77 16.59 -3.61
CA GLY A 85 -7.78 16.46 -5.06
C GLY A 85 -6.40 16.36 -5.67
N ILE A 86 -6.33 15.69 -6.81
CA ILE A 86 -5.19 15.70 -7.72
C ILE A 86 -5.64 16.10 -9.12
N GLU A 87 -4.77 16.80 -9.81
CA GLU A 87 -4.92 17.12 -11.22
C GLU A 87 -3.59 16.90 -11.91
N ARG A 88 -3.62 16.28 -13.09
CA ARG A 88 -2.42 16.01 -13.85
C ARG A 88 -2.62 16.31 -15.31
N ASP A 89 -1.72 17.13 -15.84
CA ASP A 89 -1.59 17.38 -17.27
C ASP A 89 -0.37 16.65 -17.84
N ALA A 90 0.01 16.99 -19.08
CA ALA A 90 1.16 16.41 -19.76
C ALA A 90 2.52 16.74 -19.10
N ARG A 91 2.60 17.75 -18.22
CA ARG A 91 3.82 18.31 -17.64
C ARG A 91 3.94 18.00 -16.15
N GLU A 92 2.90 18.26 -15.38
CA GLU A 92 2.95 18.22 -13.92
C GLU A 92 1.72 17.57 -13.28
N LEU A 93 1.91 17.14 -12.03
CA LEU A 93 0.85 16.67 -11.14
C LEU A 93 0.73 17.70 -10.01
N THR A 94 -0.43 18.29 -9.87
CA THR A 94 -0.77 19.18 -8.76
C THR A 94 -1.70 18.46 -7.79
N ALA A 95 -1.58 18.79 -6.51
CA ALA A 95 -2.44 18.26 -5.45
C ALA A 95 -3.01 19.41 -4.63
N ARG A 96 -4.21 19.22 -4.07
CA ARG A 96 -4.88 20.18 -3.18
C ARG A 96 -5.47 19.46 -1.97
N VAL A 97 -5.32 20.05 -0.80
CA VAL A 97 -5.95 19.60 0.46
C VAL A 97 -6.65 20.79 1.08
N GLY A 98 -7.95 20.66 1.37
CA GLY A 98 -8.74 21.80 1.85
C GLY A 98 -8.84 22.95 0.83
N GLY A 99 -8.68 22.66 -0.45
CA GLY A 99 -8.63 23.66 -1.53
C GLY A 99 -7.27 24.35 -1.72
N VAL A 100 -6.32 24.16 -0.79
CA VAL A 100 -4.98 24.77 -0.83
C VAL A 100 -4.04 23.89 -1.66
N PRO A 101 -3.32 24.44 -2.67
CA PRO A 101 -2.30 23.72 -3.40
C PRO A 101 -1.19 23.20 -2.47
N THR A 102 -0.88 21.92 -2.59
CA THR A 102 0.29 21.30 -1.94
C THR A 102 1.22 20.70 -2.99
N ARG A 103 2.52 20.92 -2.79
CA ARG A 103 3.58 20.26 -3.57
C ARG A 103 3.98 18.91 -2.96
N SER A 104 3.40 18.56 -1.82
CA SER A 104 3.75 17.37 -1.05
C SER A 104 2.75 16.24 -1.29
N LEU A 105 3.10 15.30 -2.18
CA LEU A 105 2.35 14.04 -2.32
C LEU A 105 2.28 13.24 -1.01
N VAL A 106 3.17 13.54 -0.06
CA VAL A 106 3.13 12.99 1.29
C VAL A 106 1.94 13.52 2.08
N GLU A 107 1.67 14.83 2.03
CA GLU A 107 0.51 15.41 2.72
C GLU A 107 -0.78 14.82 2.16
N LEU A 108 -0.87 14.69 0.84
CA LEU A 108 -1.96 14.01 0.15
C LEU A 108 -2.14 12.56 0.64
N ALA A 109 -1.05 11.78 0.64
CA ALA A 109 -1.09 10.38 1.06
C ALA A 109 -1.51 10.19 2.52
N ARG A 110 -1.25 11.16 3.41
CA ARG A 110 -1.75 11.14 4.79
C ARG A 110 -3.26 11.35 4.89
N GLN A 111 -3.87 12.07 3.94
CA GLN A 111 -5.33 12.31 3.95
C GLN A 111 -6.11 11.10 3.46
N ILE A 112 -5.53 10.28 2.57
CA ILE A 112 -6.19 9.13 1.96
C ILE A 112 -5.33 7.87 2.15
N PRO A 113 -5.35 7.28 3.37
CA PRO A 113 -4.70 6.01 3.66
C PRO A 113 -5.36 4.89 2.86
N VAL A 114 -4.77 4.52 1.71
CA VAL A 114 -5.38 3.55 0.79
C VAL A 114 -4.56 2.27 0.65
N LEU A 115 -5.26 1.14 0.80
CA LEU A 115 -4.78 -0.22 0.57
C LEU A 115 -5.46 -0.80 -0.67
N LEU A 116 -4.78 -1.75 -1.32
CA LEU A 116 -5.23 -2.39 -2.54
C LEU A 116 -5.10 -3.90 -2.41
N LEU A 117 -6.18 -4.60 -2.73
CA LEU A 117 -6.22 -6.02 -3.05
C LEU A 117 -6.62 -6.15 -4.52
N ASN A 118 -5.77 -6.79 -5.31
CA ASN A 118 -5.97 -7.01 -6.73
C ASN A 118 -5.34 -8.36 -7.13
N PRO A 119 -5.49 -8.81 -8.38
CA PRO A 119 -4.93 -10.09 -8.83
C PRO A 119 -3.41 -10.20 -8.60
N ASP A 120 -2.66 -9.10 -8.69
CA ASP A 120 -1.20 -9.06 -8.47
C ASP A 120 -0.77 -9.07 -7.00
N SER A 121 -1.71 -9.06 -6.05
CA SER A 121 -1.39 -8.96 -4.62
C SER A 121 -0.63 -10.19 -4.08
N HIS A 122 -0.76 -11.34 -4.75
CA HIS A 122 0.01 -12.56 -4.44
C HIS A 122 1.53 -12.37 -4.49
N ARG A 123 2.00 -11.38 -5.27
CA ARG A 123 3.40 -10.98 -5.35
C ARG A 123 3.99 -10.56 -3.99
N LEU A 124 3.17 -10.22 -3.00
CA LEU A 124 3.67 -9.97 -1.64
C LEU A 124 4.42 -11.18 -1.06
N LEU A 125 3.96 -12.40 -1.38
CA LEU A 125 4.58 -13.65 -0.94
C LEU A 125 5.63 -14.16 -1.94
N GLU A 126 5.36 -14.01 -3.24
CA GLU A 126 6.20 -14.60 -4.30
C GLU A 126 7.40 -13.73 -4.71
N ASP A 127 7.24 -12.40 -4.76
CA ASP A 127 8.32 -11.51 -5.20
C ASP A 127 9.40 -11.35 -4.12
N GLY A 128 10.52 -10.78 -4.53
CA GLY A 128 11.63 -10.49 -3.63
C GLY A 128 11.33 -9.44 -2.54
N PRO A 129 12.29 -9.24 -1.61
CA PRO A 129 12.15 -8.39 -0.42
C PRO A 129 11.68 -6.95 -0.65
N LYS A 130 11.80 -6.42 -1.88
CA LYS A 130 11.36 -5.06 -2.22
C LYS A 130 9.86 -4.88 -2.03
N GLN A 131 9.04 -5.88 -2.38
CA GLN A 131 7.59 -5.77 -2.26
C GLN A 131 7.17 -5.82 -0.78
N ARG A 132 7.78 -6.72 0.00
CA ARG A 132 7.59 -6.81 1.45
C ARG A 132 8.04 -5.57 2.20
N ARG A 133 9.17 -4.96 1.82
CA ARG A 133 9.55 -3.65 2.37
C ARG A 133 8.54 -2.55 2.05
N ARG A 134 7.99 -2.50 0.83
CA ARG A 134 6.94 -1.52 0.50
C ARG A 134 5.68 -1.71 1.33
N PHE A 135 5.33 -2.95 1.66
CA PHE A 135 4.26 -3.28 2.59
C PHE A 135 4.57 -2.70 3.98
N MET A 136 5.74 -3.01 4.57
CA MET A 136 6.13 -2.47 5.88
C MET A 136 6.20 -0.94 5.89
N ASP A 137 6.85 -0.36 4.88
CA ASP A 137 7.09 1.09 4.76
C ASP A 137 5.77 1.88 4.65
N TRP A 138 4.72 1.30 4.07
CA TRP A 138 3.39 1.92 4.09
C TRP A 138 2.81 1.97 5.50
N GLY A 139 2.87 0.85 6.24
CA GLY A 139 2.36 0.81 7.61
C GLY A 139 3.11 1.79 8.51
N LEU A 140 4.44 1.82 8.41
CA LEU A 140 5.29 2.72 9.18
C LEU A 140 5.10 4.20 8.82
N PHE A 141 4.88 4.53 7.54
CA PHE A 141 4.60 5.90 7.12
C PHE A 141 3.38 6.50 7.83
N HIS A 142 2.37 5.68 8.08
CA HIS A 142 1.15 6.10 8.78
C HIS A 142 1.24 5.96 10.29
N ALA A 143 2.01 5.01 10.82
CA ALA A 143 2.11 4.73 12.25
C ALA A 143 3.13 5.61 12.99
N ASP A 144 4.25 5.99 12.35
CA ASP A 144 5.35 6.69 13.01
C ASP A 144 5.72 8.00 12.27
N PRO A 145 5.60 9.17 12.91
CA PRO A 145 5.95 10.45 12.29
C PRO A 145 7.43 10.57 11.87
N GLY A 146 8.35 9.94 12.61
CA GLY A 146 9.79 9.97 12.37
C GLY A 146 10.25 9.03 11.26
N PHE A 147 9.42 8.06 10.85
CA PHE A 147 9.76 7.09 9.80
C PHE A 147 10.11 7.77 8.47
N LEU A 148 9.30 8.74 8.03
CA LEU A 148 9.47 9.35 6.71
C LEU A 148 10.80 10.10 6.60
N ASP A 149 11.16 10.86 7.63
CA ASP A 149 12.39 11.65 7.62
C ASP A 149 13.63 10.74 7.69
N ALA A 150 13.57 9.69 8.51
CA ALA A 150 14.60 8.66 8.54
C ALA A 150 14.75 7.97 7.18
N TRP A 151 13.64 7.61 6.55
CA TRP A 151 13.62 6.96 5.24
C TRP A 151 14.20 7.88 4.14
N ARG A 152 13.83 9.16 4.12
CA ARG A 152 14.33 10.14 3.13
C ARG A 152 15.83 10.38 3.27
N ARG A 153 16.31 10.58 4.51
CA ARG A 153 17.75 10.75 4.80
C ARG A 153 18.52 9.52 4.35
N TYR A 154 18.03 8.34 4.70
CA TYR A 154 18.64 7.08 4.32
C TYR A 154 18.68 6.86 2.80
N ASP A 155 17.56 7.04 2.11
CA ASP A 155 17.47 6.84 0.65
C ASP A 155 18.37 7.83 -0.11
N ALA A 156 18.38 9.11 0.27
CA ALA A 156 19.25 10.10 -0.35
C ALA A 156 20.74 9.75 -0.16
N ALA A 157 21.16 9.50 1.09
CA ALA A 157 22.53 9.12 1.38
C ALA A 157 22.95 7.82 0.66
N LEU A 158 22.06 6.83 0.60
CA LEU A 158 22.32 5.56 -0.09
C LEU A 158 22.50 5.78 -1.60
N ARG A 159 21.65 6.59 -2.23
CA ARG A 159 21.75 6.91 -3.66
C ARG A 159 23.06 7.62 -3.97
N HIS A 160 23.45 8.62 -3.17
CA HIS A 160 24.70 9.34 -3.36
C HIS A 160 25.93 8.47 -3.10
N ARG A 161 25.94 7.67 -2.02
CA ARG A 161 26.99 6.70 -1.75
C ARG A 161 27.15 5.70 -2.90
N ASN A 162 26.05 5.13 -3.39
CA ASN A 162 26.08 4.18 -4.52
C ASN A 162 26.52 4.85 -5.83
N ALA A 163 26.26 6.14 -6.03
CA ALA A 163 26.82 6.88 -7.17
C ALA A 163 28.34 7.04 -7.04
N ALA A 164 28.83 7.44 -5.86
CA ALA A 164 30.26 7.56 -5.58
C ALA A 164 31.01 6.22 -5.75
N LEU A 165 30.42 5.11 -5.30
CA LEU A 165 30.97 3.76 -5.47
C LEU A 165 31.12 3.39 -6.96
N ARG A 166 30.08 3.62 -7.78
CA ARG A 166 30.12 3.33 -9.23
C ARG A 166 31.09 4.21 -10.00
N MET A 167 31.33 5.42 -9.53
CA MET A 167 32.31 6.35 -10.10
C MET A 167 33.75 6.07 -9.63
N HIS A 168 33.95 5.03 -8.80
CA HIS A 168 35.24 4.75 -8.16
C HIS A 168 35.85 5.98 -7.47
N ALA A 169 34.98 6.82 -6.86
CA ALA A 169 35.41 8.04 -6.19
C ALA A 169 36.35 7.72 -5.00
N ALA A 170 37.16 8.71 -4.61
CA ALA A 170 38.03 8.62 -3.44
C ALA A 170 37.23 8.31 -2.16
N ASP A 171 37.85 7.58 -1.21
CA ASP A 171 37.21 7.12 0.03
C ASP A 171 36.50 8.25 0.79
N ARG A 172 37.13 9.43 0.88
CA ARG A 172 36.53 10.63 1.52
C ARG A 172 35.16 11.03 0.96
N VAL A 173 34.91 10.78 -0.33
CA VAL A 173 33.64 11.10 -1.00
C VAL A 173 32.57 10.06 -0.69
N VAL A 174 32.97 8.79 -0.57
CA VAL A 174 32.08 7.69 -0.15
C VAL A 174 31.70 7.88 1.32
N ASP A 175 32.70 8.13 2.16
CA ASP A 175 32.57 8.25 3.62
C ASP A 175 31.74 9.47 4.05
N ALA A 176 31.66 10.51 3.21
CA ALA A 176 30.81 11.68 3.45
C ALA A 176 29.33 11.32 3.69
N TRP A 177 28.88 10.15 3.21
CA TRP A 177 27.50 9.68 3.36
C TRP A 177 27.32 8.65 4.47
N ASP A 178 28.41 8.10 5.03
CA ASP A 178 28.33 7.03 6.03
C ASP A 178 27.70 7.51 7.34
N GLY A 179 27.90 8.78 7.72
CA GLY A 179 27.30 9.36 8.93
C GLY A 179 25.77 9.44 8.88
N GLU A 180 25.22 9.88 7.74
CA GLU A 180 23.77 9.92 7.51
C GLU A 180 23.16 8.52 7.50
N LEU A 181 23.83 7.56 6.84
CA LEU A 181 23.41 6.16 6.85
C LEU A 181 23.46 5.55 8.26
N ALA A 182 24.53 5.82 9.02
CA ALA A 182 24.71 5.35 10.40
C ALA A 182 23.66 5.90 11.37
N THR A 183 23.16 7.11 11.12
CA THR A 183 22.11 7.72 11.93
C THR A 183 20.73 7.15 11.59
N ALA A 184 20.39 7.08 10.30
CA ALA A 184 19.05 6.70 9.87
C ALA A 184 18.81 5.18 9.91
N ALA A 185 19.84 4.36 9.69
CA ALA A 185 19.67 2.91 9.56
C ALA A 185 19.15 2.21 10.83
N PRO A 186 19.72 2.43 12.03
CA PRO A 186 19.24 1.79 13.25
C PRO A 186 17.79 2.14 13.58
N LEU A 187 17.38 3.38 13.30
CA LEU A 187 15.99 3.81 13.50
C LEU A 187 15.04 3.05 12.57
N LEU A 188 15.34 2.97 11.27
CA LEU A 188 14.52 2.23 10.31
C LEU A 188 14.41 0.74 10.65
N ASP A 189 15.49 0.13 11.11
CA ASP A 189 15.53 -1.28 11.49
C ASP A 189 14.71 -1.56 12.75
N ARG A 190 14.85 -0.72 13.79
CA ARG A 190 14.03 -0.78 15.00
C ARG A 190 12.54 -0.66 14.66
N LEU A 191 12.17 0.35 13.88
CA LEU A 191 10.77 0.58 13.49
C LEU A 191 10.20 -0.62 12.72
N ARG A 192 10.96 -1.21 11.79
CA ARG A 192 10.52 -2.40 11.05
C ARG A 192 10.41 -3.65 11.93
N GLY A 193 11.30 -3.83 12.90
CA GLY A 193 11.17 -4.89 13.91
C GLY A 193 9.86 -4.78 14.69
N ILE A 194 9.59 -3.60 15.25
CA ILE A 194 8.34 -3.31 15.98
C ILE A 194 7.11 -3.55 15.09
N PHE A 195 7.15 -3.11 13.83
CA PHE A 195 6.06 -3.35 12.89
C PHE A 195 5.82 -4.86 12.65
N CYS A 196 6.88 -5.65 12.50
CA CYS A 196 6.75 -7.09 12.26
C CYS A 196 6.21 -7.83 13.49
N GLU A 197 6.62 -7.44 14.70
CA GLU A 197 6.07 -7.98 15.95
C GLU A 197 4.56 -7.65 16.07
N ALA A 198 4.19 -6.40 15.82
CA ALA A 198 2.79 -5.96 15.81
C ALA A 198 1.98 -6.73 14.75
N LEU A 199 2.53 -6.90 13.54
CA LEU A 199 1.91 -7.66 12.46
C LEU A 199 1.67 -9.11 12.87
N GLY A 200 2.65 -9.76 13.50
CA GLY A 200 2.50 -11.12 14.02
C GLY A 200 1.35 -11.23 15.03
N SER A 201 1.19 -10.24 15.92
CA SER A 201 0.14 -10.24 16.95
C SER A 201 -1.29 -10.17 16.40
N VAL A 202 -1.50 -9.53 15.25
CA VAL A 202 -2.83 -9.37 14.64
C VAL A 202 -3.10 -10.36 13.51
N LEU A 203 -2.06 -10.92 12.90
CA LEU A 203 -2.20 -11.80 11.73
C LEU A 203 -2.85 -13.13 12.07
N GLY A 204 -2.58 -13.69 13.26
CA GLY A 204 -3.13 -15.00 13.67
C GLY A 204 -4.66 -15.07 13.59
N PRO A 205 -5.41 -14.19 14.29
CA PRO A 205 -6.87 -14.15 14.21
C PRO A 205 -7.41 -13.93 12.79
N LEU A 206 -6.79 -13.04 12.01
CA LEU A 206 -7.23 -12.72 10.65
C LEU A 206 -6.95 -13.87 9.66
N ALA A 207 -5.83 -14.56 9.83
CA ALA A 207 -5.52 -15.77 9.10
C ALA A 207 -6.51 -16.89 9.47
N ALA A 208 -6.87 -17.03 10.75
CA ALA A 208 -7.88 -17.98 11.17
C ALA A 208 -9.27 -17.69 10.55
N ALA A 209 -9.65 -16.42 10.48
CA ALA A 209 -10.93 -15.99 9.90
C ALA A 209 -11.01 -16.23 8.38
N THR A 210 -9.89 -16.12 7.66
CA THR A 210 -9.86 -16.20 6.19
C THR A 210 -9.41 -17.57 5.67
N LEU A 211 -8.29 -18.11 6.17
CA LEU A 211 -7.73 -19.41 5.78
C LEU A 211 -8.34 -20.58 6.56
N GLY A 212 -8.74 -20.34 7.81
CA GLY A 212 -9.03 -21.38 8.80
C GLY A 212 -7.89 -21.54 9.81
N LYS A 213 -8.06 -22.40 10.81
CA LYS A 213 -7.10 -22.55 11.92
C LYS A 213 -5.74 -23.06 11.42
N VAL A 214 -4.77 -22.16 11.34
CA VAL A 214 -3.40 -22.44 10.92
C VAL A 214 -2.44 -21.61 11.79
N GLY A 215 -1.34 -22.22 12.24
CA GLY A 215 -0.28 -21.50 12.94
C GLY A 215 0.46 -20.59 11.97
N VAL A 216 0.39 -19.27 12.19
CA VAL A 216 1.04 -18.26 11.35
C VAL A 216 2.02 -17.44 12.19
N GLY A 217 3.25 -17.32 11.69
CA GLY A 217 4.31 -16.52 12.30
C GLY A 217 4.85 -15.45 11.34
N VAL A 218 5.39 -14.37 11.90
CA VAL A 218 6.07 -13.30 11.15
C VAL A 218 7.50 -13.19 11.68
N GLU A 219 8.47 -13.25 10.78
CA GLU A 219 9.90 -13.19 11.08
C GLU A 219 10.51 -11.96 10.40
N TYR A 220 11.12 -11.06 11.19
CA TYR A 220 11.88 -9.93 10.65
C TYR A 220 13.34 -10.30 10.44
N ARG A 221 13.86 -10.06 9.24
CA ARG A 221 15.27 -10.26 8.90
C ARG A 221 15.93 -8.93 8.58
N ARG A 222 16.84 -8.54 9.46
CA ARG A 222 17.63 -7.32 9.33
C ARG A 222 18.54 -7.37 8.10
N GLY A 223 18.89 -6.19 7.58
CA GLY A 223 19.74 -6.09 6.39
C GLY A 223 21.24 -6.12 6.65
N TRP A 224 21.66 -6.38 7.89
CA TRP A 224 23.06 -6.51 8.31
C TRP A 224 23.16 -7.37 9.58
N PRO A 225 24.36 -7.92 9.89
CA PRO A 225 24.53 -8.81 11.04
C PRO A 225 24.29 -8.11 12.39
N LEU A 226 23.78 -8.87 13.36
CA LEU A 226 23.57 -8.42 14.74
C LEU A 226 24.88 -8.36 15.55
N GLU A 227 25.81 -9.28 15.26
CA GLU A 227 27.03 -9.48 16.03
C GLU A 227 28.31 -9.08 15.30
N PRO A 228 29.29 -8.51 16.02
CA PRO A 228 29.29 -8.26 17.47
C PRO A 228 28.40 -7.05 17.84
N LEU A 229 27.67 -7.14 18.97
CA LEU A 229 26.76 -6.08 19.48
C LEU A 229 27.43 -4.70 19.60
N GLU A 230 28.76 -4.70 19.78
CA GLU A 230 29.62 -3.52 19.93
C GLU A 230 29.82 -2.76 18.61
N ARG A 231 29.54 -3.38 17.46
CA ARG A 231 29.67 -2.73 16.15
C ARG A 231 28.40 -1.96 15.79
N GLY A 232 28.46 -0.64 15.93
CA GLY A 232 27.50 0.26 15.31
C GLY A 232 27.45 0.10 13.78
N PHE A 233 26.35 0.51 13.14
CA PHE A 233 26.15 0.36 11.69
C PHE A 233 27.28 1.00 10.85
N ALA A 234 27.86 2.11 11.31
CA ALA A 234 29.01 2.74 10.66
C ALA A 234 30.22 1.80 10.53
N SER A 235 30.47 0.94 11.52
CA SER A 235 31.57 -0.03 11.49
C SER A 235 31.35 -1.09 10.41
N TRP A 236 30.10 -1.48 10.16
CA TRP A 236 29.74 -2.38 9.05
C TRP A 236 30.00 -1.75 7.68
N LEU A 237 29.68 -0.46 7.52
CA LEU A 237 29.93 0.27 6.27
C LEU A 237 31.43 0.36 5.97
N ARG A 238 32.26 0.67 6.98
CA ARG A 238 33.72 0.75 6.83
C ARG A 238 34.33 -0.62 6.51
N ALA A 239 33.95 -1.66 7.26
CA ALA A 239 34.49 -3.01 7.04
C ALA A 239 34.08 -3.60 5.68
N GLY A 240 32.90 -3.23 5.16
CA GLY A 240 32.39 -3.69 3.88
C GLY A 240 32.81 -2.87 2.66
N ARG A 241 33.62 -1.80 2.83
CA ARG A 241 33.86 -0.76 1.81
C ARG A 241 34.45 -1.31 0.51
N ASP A 242 35.49 -2.14 0.57
CA ASP A 242 36.16 -2.64 -0.64
C ASP A 242 35.23 -3.53 -1.47
N GLN A 243 34.45 -4.36 -0.79
CA GLN A 243 33.47 -5.22 -1.44
C GLN A 243 32.28 -4.40 -1.99
N ASP A 244 31.86 -3.34 -1.31
CA ASP A 244 30.85 -2.40 -1.82
C ASP A 244 31.36 -1.66 -3.08
N ARG A 245 32.65 -1.31 -3.12
CA ARG A 245 33.32 -0.68 -4.28
C ARG A 245 33.40 -1.66 -5.45
N GLN A 246 33.75 -2.92 -5.21
CA GLN A 246 33.76 -3.97 -6.23
C GLN A 246 32.36 -4.20 -6.84
N GLN A 247 31.31 -4.17 -6.02
CA GLN A 247 29.92 -4.36 -6.50
C GLN A 247 29.27 -3.08 -7.03
N GLY A 248 29.87 -1.91 -6.82
CA GLY A 248 29.29 -0.62 -7.19
C GLY A 248 28.02 -0.25 -6.41
N HIS A 249 27.74 -0.92 -5.28
CA HIS A 249 26.62 -0.59 -4.42
C HIS A 249 26.87 -1.01 -2.97
N THR A 250 26.22 -0.30 -2.05
CA THR A 250 26.19 -0.63 -0.63
C THR A 250 25.49 -1.97 -0.45
N ARG A 251 26.11 -2.93 0.25
CA ARG A 251 25.55 -4.29 0.37
C ARG A 251 24.77 -4.54 1.64
N LEU A 252 24.98 -3.73 2.68
CA LEU A 252 24.39 -3.88 4.01
C LEU A 252 23.53 -2.68 4.38
N GLY A 253 22.45 -2.93 5.12
CA GLY A 253 21.58 -1.89 5.67
C GLY A 253 20.08 -2.12 5.45
N PRO A 254 19.21 -1.22 5.94
CA PRO A 254 17.75 -1.41 5.89
C PRO A 254 17.20 -1.65 4.48
N HIS A 255 17.84 -1.16 3.41
CA HIS A 255 17.42 -1.45 2.03
C HIS A 255 17.55 -2.94 1.65
N ARG A 256 18.23 -3.76 2.46
CA ARG A 256 18.33 -5.22 2.34
C ARG A 256 17.44 -6.00 3.29
N ALA A 257 16.87 -5.34 4.30
CA ALA A 257 16.01 -5.97 5.27
C ALA A 257 14.77 -6.59 4.60
N ASP A 258 14.20 -7.61 5.24
CA ASP A 258 13.08 -8.37 4.74
C ASP A 258 12.19 -8.82 5.91
N PHE A 259 10.97 -9.22 5.62
CA PHE A 259 10.20 -10.05 6.56
C PHE A 259 9.73 -11.30 5.84
N SER A 260 9.44 -12.37 6.57
CA SER A 260 8.85 -13.59 6.03
C SER A 260 7.70 -14.05 6.89
N VAL A 261 6.70 -14.64 6.25
CA VAL A 261 5.60 -15.32 6.95
C VAL A 261 5.93 -16.81 7.01
N ARG A 262 5.64 -17.46 8.13
CA ARG A 262 5.80 -18.90 8.34
C ARG A 262 4.44 -19.53 8.61
N ILE A 263 4.22 -20.71 8.06
CA ILE A 263 3.00 -21.51 8.22
C ILE A 263 3.41 -22.83 8.83
N ALA A 264 3.10 -23.02 10.12
CA ALA A 264 3.65 -24.13 10.92
C ALA A 264 5.17 -24.32 10.65
N ASP A 265 5.92 -23.22 10.83
CA ASP A 265 7.37 -23.09 10.64
C ASP A 265 7.91 -23.31 9.20
N ARG A 266 7.05 -23.57 8.23
CA ARG A 266 7.43 -23.73 6.82
C ARG A 266 7.13 -22.48 5.97
N PRO A 267 7.85 -22.26 4.85
CA PRO A 267 7.49 -21.24 3.88
C PRO A 267 6.06 -21.41 3.35
N PRO A 268 5.29 -20.33 3.09
CA PRO A 268 3.92 -20.43 2.60
C PRO A 268 3.80 -21.21 1.29
N ALA A 269 4.81 -21.10 0.40
CA ALA A 269 4.84 -21.80 -0.87
C ALA A 269 4.88 -23.34 -0.72
N GLU A 270 5.46 -23.84 0.37
CA GLU A 270 5.57 -25.28 0.66
C GLU A 270 4.38 -25.80 1.49
N ALA A 271 3.77 -24.93 2.29
CA ALA A 271 2.74 -25.31 3.24
C ALA A 271 1.30 -25.09 2.76
N LEU A 272 1.09 -24.21 1.77
CA LEU A 272 -0.24 -23.77 1.34
C LEU A 272 -0.44 -23.95 -0.18
N SER A 273 -1.66 -24.32 -0.57
CA SER A 273 -2.08 -24.27 -1.97
C SER A 273 -2.10 -22.83 -2.52
N ARG A 274 -2.11 -22.66 -3.84
CA ARG A 274 -2.21 -21.33 -4.46
C ARG A 274 -3.44 -20.53 -3.98
N GLY A 275 -4.58 -21.19 -3.81
CA GLY A 275 -5.79 -20.55 -3.26
C GLY A 275 -5.62 -20.10 -1.81
N GLN A 276 -4.99 -20.93 -0.98
CA GLN A 276 -4.67 -20.57 0.40
C GLN A 276 -3.63 -19.45 0.51
N GLN A 277 -2.65 -19.39 -0.39
CA GLN A 277 -1.69 -18.27 -0.44
C GLN A 277 -2.40 -16.94 -0.75
N LYS A 278 -3.41 -16.93 -1.63
CA LYS A 278 -4.25 -15.75 -1.87
C LYS A 278 -4.98 -15.32 -0.59
N LEU A 279 -5.54 -16.27 0.15
CA LEU A 279 -6.18 -15.99 1.44
C LEU A 279 -5.18 -15.44 2.48
N LEU A 280 -3.94 -15.95 2.49
CA LEU A 280 -2.88 -15.40 3.36
C LEU A 280 -2.54 -13.96 3.02
N VAL A 281 -2.48 -13.62 1.73
CA VAL A 281 -2.25 -12.25 1.25
C VAL A 281 -3.38 -11.34 1.69
N ILE A 282 -4.63 -11.79 1.57
CA ILE A 282 -5.79 -11.05 2.08
C ILE A 282 -5.62 -10.82 3.58
N ALA A 283 -5.34 -11.86 4.36
CA ALA A 283 -5.12 -11.75 5.81
C ALA A 283 -4.02 -10.74 6.16
N LEU A 284 -2.92 -10.70 5.41
CA LEU A 284 -1.84 -9.73 5.59
C LEU A 284 -2.30 -8.28 5.33
N VAL A 285 -3.08 -8.04 4.27
CA VAL A 285 -3.62 -6.70 3.99
C VAL A 285 -4.65 -6.30 5.05
N LEU A 286 -5.50 -7.23 5.50
CA LEU A 286 -6.43 -6.99 6.61
C LEU A 286 -5.66 -6.66 7.90
N ALA A 287 -4.56 -7.37 8.17
CA ALA A 287 -3.70 -7.13 9.33
C ALA A 287 -3.06 -5.75 9.27
N GLN A 288 -2.63 -5.32 8.08
CA GLN A 288 -2.12 -3.97 7.87
C GLN A 288 -3.19 -2.89 8.06
N ALA A 289 -4.42 -3.12 7.61
CA ALA A 289 -5.56 -2.23 7.86
C ALA A 289 -5.88 -2.13 9.36
N GLU A 290 -5.90 -3.27 10.06
CA GLU A 290 -6.15 -3.34 11.50
C GLU A 290 -5.06 -2.62 12.30
N LEU A 291 -3.78 -2.80 11.94
CA LEU A 291 -2.69 -2.05 12.56
C LEU A 291 -2.83 -0.55 12.32
N TYR A 292 -3.16 -0.12 11.10
CA TYR A 292 -3.40 1.28 10.80
C TYR A 292 -4.49 1.85 11.73
N ARG A 293 -5.60 1.13 11.89
CA ARG A 293 -6.72 1.50 12.76
C ARG A 293 -6.32 1.63 14.21
N ARG A 294 -5.57 0.66 14.75
CA ARG A 294 -5.07 0.70 16.14
C ARG A 294 -4.13 1.88 16.41
N HIS A 295 -3.29 2.24 15.45
CA HIS A 295 -2.30 3.31 15.62
C HIS A 295 -2.90 4.71 15.44
N THR A 296 -3.77 4.88 14.46
CA THR A 296 -4.30 6.20 14.10
C THR A 296 -5.64 6.53 14.76
N GLY A 297 -6.33 5.51 15.30
CA GLY A 297 -7.71 5.63 15.76
C GLY A 297 -8.72 5.79 14.63
N ASP A 298 -8.29 5.65 13.37
CA ASP A 298 -9.11 5.87 12.19
C ASP A 298 -9.01 4.71 11.20
N ALA A 299 -10.03 4.50 10.37
CA ALA A 299 -10.02 3.46 9.35
C ALA A 299 -9.32 3.91 8.07
N CYS A 300 -8.70 2.96 7.37
CA CYS A 300 -8.18 3.18 6.02
C CYS A 300 -9.29 3.00 4.96
N ILE A 301 -8.94 3.17 3.69
CA ILE A 301 -9.78 2.81 2.55
C ILE A 301 -9.19 1.57 1.91
N LEU A 302 -10.02 0.54 1.71
CA LEU A 302 -9.61 -0.69 1.06
C LEU A 302 -10.25 -0.82 -0.32
N LEU A 303 -9.40 -0.86 -1.35
CA LEU A 303 -9.79 -1.09 -2.73
C LEU A 303 -9.62 -2.56 -3.07
N ILE A 304 -10.65 -3.20 -3.62
CA ILE A 304 -10.66 -4.62 -3.95
C ILE A 304 -11.05 -4.78 -5.42
N ASP A 305 -10.07 -5.11 -6.26
CA ASP A 305 -10.21 -5.28 -7.70
C ASP A 305 -10.39 -6.76 -8.05
N ASP A 306 -11.59 -7.13 -8.46
CA ASP A 306 -12.01 -8.44 -8.99
C ASP A 306 -11.70 -9.68 -8.10
N LEU A 307 -11.31 -9.47 -6.84
CA LEU A 307 -11.02 -10.53 -5.88
C LEU A 307 -12.16 -11.56 -5.67
N PRO A 308 -13.45 -11.19 -5.64
CA PRO A 308 -14.53 -12.16 -5.44
C PRO A 308 -14.64 -13.25 -6.51
N ALA A 309 -14.12 -13.00 -7.71
CA ALA A 309 -14.14 -13.96 -8.81
C ALA A 309 -13.01 -15.01 -8.70
N GLU A 310 -11.99 -14.76 -7.88
CA GLU A 310 -10.83 -15.66 -7.73
C GLU A 310 -10.96 -16.66 -6.58
N LEU A 311 -12.03 -16.56 -5.79
CA LEU A 311 -12.25 -17.36 -4.58
C LEU A 311 -13.45 -18.29 -4.76
N ASP A 312 -13.35 -19.49 -4.18
CA ASP A 312 -14.51 -20.37 -4.01
C ASP A 312 -15.55 -19.74 -3.08
N ALA A 313 -16.79 -20.25 -3.12
CA ALA A 313 -17.91 -19.65 -2.41
C ALA A 313 -17.72 -19.58 -0.88
N GLU A 314 -17.10 -20.59 -0.27
CA GLU A 314 -16.87 -20.65 1.17
C GLU A 314 -15.78 -19.66 1.60
N SER A 315 -14.66 -19.66 0.88
CA SER A 315 -13.56 -18.72 1.10
C SER A 315 -14.01 -17.27 0.88
N ARG A 316 -14.82 -17.03 -0.15
CA ARG A 316 -15.43 -15.71 -0.39
C ARG A 316 -16.30 -15.27 0.78
N ALA A 317 -17.17 -16.14 1.30
CA ALA A 317 -18.02 -15.82 2.45
C ALA A 317 -17.21 -15.52 3.72
N ARG A 318 -16.11 -16.25 3.96
CA ARG A 318 -15.17 -15.99 5.06
C ARG A 318 -14.49 -14.62 4.92
N VAL A 319 -13.94 -14.34 3.74
CA VAL A 319 -13.27 -13.06 3.45
C VAL A 319 -14.25 -11.89 3.59
N MET A 320 -15.47 -12.00 3.05
CA MET A 320 -16.46 -10.92 3.16
C MET A 320 -16.86 -10.64 4.61
N ARG A 321 -16.99 -11.67 5.46
CA ARG A 321 -17.22 -11.47 6.90
C ARG A 321 -16.06 -10.74 7.58
N ALA A 322 -14.83 -11.19 7.33
CA ALA A 322 -13.63 -10.54 7.88
C ALA A 322 -13.49 -9.07 7.42
N LEU A 323 -13.88 -8.77 6.17
CA LEU A 323 -13.89 -7.39 5.65
C LEU A 323 -14.96 -6.52 6.32
N ALA A 324 -16.13 -7.07 6.61
CA ALA A 324 -17.19 -6.34 7.31
C ALA A 324 -16.80 -6.03 8.77
N GLU A 325 -16.12 -6.96 9.44
CA GLU A 325 -15.65 -6.81 10.83
C GLU A 325 -14.54 -5.75 11.00
N LEU A 326 -13.82 -5.38 9.93
CA LEU A 326 -12.79 -4.34 9.98
C LEU A 326 -13.35 -2.91 10.13
N GLU A 327 -14.65 -2.71 9.89
CA GLU A 327 -15.31 -1.39 9.93
C GLU A 327 -14.58 -0.32 9.08
N THR A 328 -14.05 -0.74 7.94
CA THR A 328 -13.28 0.10 7.00
C THR A 328 -14.11 0.41 5.76
N GLN A 329 -13.89 1.56 5.12
CA GLN A 329 -14.56 1.87 3.85
C GLN A 329 -13.98 1.00 2.72
N LEU A 330 -14.87 0.34 1.98
CA LEU A 330 -14.53 -0.59 0.92
C LEU A 330 -15.02 -0.08 -0.43
N PHE A 331 -14.16 -0.20 -1.45
CA PHE A 331 -14.57 -0.10 -2.85
C PHE A 331 -14.24 -1.40 -3.55
N VAL A 332 -15.25 -2.14 -3.96
CA VAL A 332 -15.09 -3.50 -4.50
C VAL A 332 -15.59 -3.55 -5.94
N THR A 333 -14.81 -4.11 -6.86
CA THR A 333 -15.27 -4.40 -8.21
C THR A 333 -15.74 -5.84 -8.34
N ALA A 334 -16.81 -6.03 -9.12
CA ALA A 334 -17.29 -7.34 -9.51
C ALA A 334 -17.92 -7.29 -10.90
N ILE A 335 -18.05 -8.44 -11.57
CA ILE A 335 -18.81 -8.53 -12.83
C ILE A 335 -20.30 -8.44 -12.51
N GLU A 336 -20.76 -9.23 -11.53
CA GLU A 336 -22.16 -9.31 -11.12
C GLU A 336 -22.33 -9.10 -9.61
N PRO A 337 -23.44 -8.48 -9.18
CA PRO A 337 -23.70 -8.20 -7.77
C PRO A 337 -23.92 -9.46 -6.93
N VAL A 338 -24.40 -10.56 -7.54
CA VAL A 338 -24.70 -11.83 -6.84
C VAL A 338 -23.48 -12.43 -6.13
N LEU A 339 -22.28 -12.00 -6.52
CA LEU A 339 -21.03 -12.46 -5.94
C LEU A 339 -20.77 -11.90 -4.54
N LEU A 340 -21.52 -10.87 -4.08
CA LEU A 340 -21.26 -10.18 -2.82
C LEU A 340 -22.55 -9.96 -2.03
N ASN A 341 -22.69 -10.70 -0.93
CA ASN A 341 -23.74 -10.43 0.06
C ASN A 341 -23.37 -9.16 0.86
N ALA A 342 -24.09 -8.07 0.63
CA ALA A 342 -23.86 -6.79 1.32
C ALA A 342 -24.51 -6.71 2.71
N ALA A 343 -25.30 -7.71 3.13
CA ALA A 343 -26.02 -7.69 4.41
C ALA A 343 -25.15 -7.44 5.67
N PRO A 344 -23.88 -7.87 5.73
CA PRO A 344 -23.02 -7.55 6.88
C PRO A 344 -22.67 -6.06 7.05
N TRP A 345 -22.90 -5.21 6.05
CA TRP A 345 -22.55 -3.79 6.10
C TRP A 345 -23.74 -2.93 6.52
N ARG A 346 -23.51 -1.99 7.45
CA ARG A 346 -24.53 -1.01 7.88
C ARG A 346 -24.92 -0.05 6.76
N GLU A 347 -23.93 0.41 6.01
CA GLU A 347 -24.13 1.26 4.83
C GLU A 347 -23.47 0.59 3.64
N ALA A 348 -24.26 0.39 2.59
CA ALA A 348 -23.78 -0.12 1.32
C ALA A 348 -24.42 0.64 0.17
N ARG A 349 -23.66 0.89 -0.90
CA ARG A 349 -24.16 1.42 -2.17
C ARG A 349 -23.63 0.59 -3.32
N THR A 350 -24.45 0.41 -4.34
CA THR A 350 -24.08 -0.31 -5.56
C THR A 350 -24.11 0.63 -6.74
N PHE A 351 -23.06 0.63 -7.54
CA PHE A 351 -22.90 1.41 -8.75
C PHE A 351 -22.71 0.48 -9.92
N ARG A 352 -23.46 0.68 -11.00
CA ARG A 352 -23.27 0.00 -12.28
C ARG A 352 -22.43 0.88 -13.18
N LEU A 353 -21.36 0.30 -13.72
CA LEU A 353 -20.44 0.95 -14.63
C LEU A 353 -20.51 0.31 -16.02
N THR A 354 -20.86 1.11 -17.03
CA THR A 354 -21.03 0.66 -18.42
C THR A 354 -20.45 1.71 -19.37
N HIS A 355 -19.52 1.33 -20.24
CA HIS A 355 -18.85 2.25 -21.18
C HIS A 355 -18.28 3.53 -20.53
N GLY A 356 -17.74 3.43 -19.31
CA GLY A 356 -17.18 4.55 -18.57
C GLY A 356 -18.20 5.44 -17.84
N GLU A 357 -19.50 5.18 -18.00
CA GLU A 357 -20.57 5.88 -17.27
C GLU A 357 -20.96 5.12 -16.01
N VAL A 358 -21.31 5.86 -14.96
CA VAL A 358 -21.75 5.29 -13.68
C VAL A 358 -23.20 5.66 -13.39
N SER A 359 -23.96 4.68 -12.92
CA SER A 359 -25.31 4.88 -12.40
C SER A 359 -25.45 4.15 -11.07
N GLU A 360 -26.04 4.80 -10.06
CA GLU A 360 -26.39 4.13 -8.81
C GLU A 360 -27.53 3.13 -9.04
N VAL A 361 -27.38 1.93 -8.47
CA VAL A 361 -28.41 0.88 -8.47
C VAL A 361 -29.13 0.99 -7.14
N VAL A 362 -30.39 1.43 -7.19
CA VAL A 362 -31.27 1.56 -6.02
C VAL A 362 -31.73 0.19 -5.54
#